data_AF-A0A7C2FL12-F1
#
_entry.id   AF-A0A7C2FL12-F1
#
_cell.length_a   1.000
_cell.length_b   1.000
_cell.length_c   1.000
_cell.angle_alpha   90.00
_cell.angle_beta   90.00
_cell.angle_gamma   90.00
#
_symmetry.space_group_name_H-M   'P 1'
#
loop_
_entity.id
_entity.type
_entity.pdbx_description
1 polymer ?
#
loop_
_entity_poly.entity_id
_entity_poly.type
_entity_poly.pdbx_seq_one_letter_code
_entity_poly.pdbx_strand_id
1 'polypeptide(L)' 'MAEARCRERWSHTSAVLALLANCHRDPRKKPTPYKPADFNPYLRQRELPVRKASIDVLKRVFVDRR' A
#
# COMPACT_ATOMS: atom_id res chain seq x y z
N MET A 1 22.55 -14.79 -6.50
CA MET A 1 21.72 -15.85 -5.87
C MET A 1 21.21 -15.49 -4.46
N ALA A 2 21.96 -14.77 -3.62
CA ALA A 2 21.52 -14.42 -2.26
C ALA A 2 20.24 -13.56 -2.23
N GLU A 3 20.12 -12.58 -3.12
CA GLU A 3 18.95 -11.68 -3.14
C GLU A 3 17.64 -12.41 -3.51
N ALA A 4 17.68 -13.31 -4.49
CA ALA A 4 16.51 -14.12 -4.87
C ALA A 4 16.00 -14.97 -3.69
N ARG A 5 16.93 -15.54 -2.91
CA ARG A 5 16.61 -16.31 -1.70
C ARG A 5 16.00 -15.43 -0.62
N CYS A 6 16.51 -14.22 -0.43
CA CYS A 6 15.91 -13.27 0.50
C CYS A 6 14.49 -12.88 0.08
N ARG A 7 14.26 -12.62 -1.21
CA ARG A 7 12.93 -12.28 -1.75
C ARG A 7 11.94 -13.43 -1.58
N GLU A 8 12.36 -14.67 -1.84
CA GLU A 8 11.53 -15.87 -1.65
C GLU A 8 11.16 -16.06 -0.17
N ARG A 9 12.14 -15.99 0.74
CA ARG A 9 11.89 -16.07 2.18
C ARG A 9 10.90 -14.99 2.64
N TRP A 10 11.09 -13.75 2.20
CA TRP A 10 10.18 -12.66 2.54
C TRP A 10 8.78 -12.85 1.94
N SER A 11 8.67 -13.45 0.75
CA SER A 11 7.39 -13.84 0.17
C SER A 11 6.64 -14.78 1.12
N HIS A 12 7.29 -15.86 1.55
CA HIS A 12 6.70 -16.81 2.50
C HIS A 12 6.36 -16.17 3.86
N THR A 13 7.32 -15.49 4.48
CA THR A 13 7.12 -14.84 5.79
C THR A 13 5.97 -13.83 5.76
N SER A 14 5.88 -13.02 4.71
CA SER A 14 4.82 -12.02 4.59
C SER A 14 3.42 -12.63 4.43
N ALA A 15 3.30 -13.80 3.78
CA ALA A 15 2.03 -14.53 3.68
C ALA A 15 1.56 -15.05 5.05
N VAL A 16 2.48 -15.62 5.84
CA VAL A 16 2.19 -16.11 7.20
C VAL A 16 1.79 -14.96 8.14
N LEU A 17 2.51 -13.84 8.09
CA LEU A 17 2.17 -12.66 8.89
C LEU A 17 0.80 -12.09 8.51
N ALA A 18 0.48 -12.02 7.21
CA ALA A 18 -0.83 -11.56 6.76
C ALA A 18 -1.95 -12.49 7.21
N LEU A 19 -1.76 -13.81 7.17
CA LEU A 19 -2.71 -14.78 7.70
C LEU A 19 -2.94 -14.55 9.21
N LEU A 20 -1.86 -14.52 10.00
CA LEU A 20 -1.92 -14.35 11.45
C LEU A 20 -2.59 -13.03 11.85
N ALA A 21 -2.24 -11.93 11.18
CA ALA A 21 -2.83 -10.62 11.42
C ALA A 21 -4.33 -10.61 11.09
N ASN A 22 -4.75 -11.29 10.01
CA ASN A 22 -6.15 -11.39 9.65
C ASN A 22 -6.96 -12.28 10.58
N CYS A 23 -6.37 -13.34 11.14
CA CYS A 23 -7.01 -14.17 12.17
C CYS A 23 -7.36 -13.36 13.42
N HIS A 24 -6.52 -12.39 13.79
CA HIS A 24 -6.74 -11.53 14.96
C HIS A 24 -7.35 -10.16 14.62
N ARG A 25 -7.71 -9.92 13.36
CA ARG A 25 -8.27 -8.64 12.89
C ARG A 25 -9.72 -8.51 13.34
N ASP A 26 -10.04 -7.41 14.00
CA ASP A 26 -11.43 -6.98 14.19
C ASP A 26 -11.94 -6.29 12.90
N PRO A 27 -12.92 -6.87 12.18
CA PRO A 27 -13.44 -6.29 10.94
C PRO A 27 -14.14 -4.95 11.12
N ARG A 28 -14.62 -4.63 12.34
CA ARG A 28 -15.30 -3.36 12.62
C ARG A 28 -14.30 -2.22 12.72
N LYS A 29 -13.15 -2.47 13.34
CA LYS A 29 -12.07 -1.48 13.50
C LYS A 29 -11.19 -1.37 12.26
N LYS A 30 -10.96 -2.48 11.57
CA LYS A 30 -10.18 -2.54 10.33
C LYS A 30 -10.96 -3.31 9.28
N PRO A 31 -11.82 -2.63 8.49
CA PRO A 31 -12.65 -3.30 7.47
C PRO A 31 -11.82 -3.96 6.37
N THR A 32 -10.68 -3.36 6.02
CA THR A 32 -9.75 -3.86 5.01
C THR A 32 -8.84 -4.97 5.59
N PRO A 33 -8.79 -6.15 4.96
CA PRO A 33 -7.85 -7.20 5.35
C PRO A 33 -6.40 -6.77 5.12
N TYR A 34 -5.50 -7.29 5.95
CA TYR A 34 -4.06 -7.16 5.73
C TYR A 34 -3.63 -7.98 4.52
N LYS A 35 -2.72 -7.43 3.72
CA LYS A 35 -2.13 -8.08 2.55
C LYS A 35 -0.65 -8.39 2.81
N PRO A 36 -0.05 -9.39 2.15
CA PRO A 36 1.39 -9.64 2.26
C PRO A 36 2.26 -8.41 1.95
N ALA A 37 1.81 -7.54 1.03
CA ALA A 37 2.48 -6.30 0.67
C ALA A 37 2.58 -5.27 1.83
N ASP A 38 1.74 -5.38 2.86
CA ASP A 38 1.81 -4.53 4.05
C ASP A 38 3.03 -4.87 4.92
N PHE A 39 3.55 -6.10 4.82
CA PHE A 39 4.66 -6.60 5.62
C PHE A 39 5.95 -6.80 4.81
N ASN A 40 5.84 -7.15 3.53
CA ASN A 40 7.00 -7.48 2.69
C ASN A 40 7.74 -6.21 2.22
N PRO A 41 9.02 -6.00 2.60
CA PRO A 41 9.78 -4.81 2.21
C PRO A 41 9.97 -4.66 0.70
N TYR A 42 9.96 -5.78 -0.04
CA TYR A 42 10.14 -5.78 -1.49
C TYR A 42 8.84 -5.51 -2.26
N LEU A 43 7.68 -5.57 -1.60
CA LEU A 43 6.36 -5.33 -2.21
C LEU A 43 5.72 -4.03 -1.73
N ARG A 44 6.28 -3.39 -0.69
CA ARG A 44 5.78 -2.13 -0.17
C ARG A 44 5.79 -1.09 -1.29
N GLN A 45 4.60 -0.74 -1.78
CA GLN A 45 4.47 0.32 -2.76
C GLN A 45 4.96 1.60 -2.08
N ARG A 46 6.01 2.21 -2.65
CA ARG A 46 6.34 3.60 -2.34
C ARG A 46 5.09 4.40 -2.64
N GLU A 47 4.50 5.02 -1.62
CA GLU A 47 3.49 6.05 -1.86
C GLU A 47 4.14 7.07 -2.78
N LEU A 48 3.70 7.10 -4.04
CA LEU A 48 4.10 8.15 -4.94
C LEU A 48 3.66 9.45 -4.26
N PRO A 49 4.56 10.40 -4.01
CA PRO A 49 4.17 11.64 -3.36
C PRO A 49 3.06 12.25 -4.18
N VAL A 50 1.86 12.31 -3.60
CA VAL A 50 0.71 12.94 -4.26
C VAL A 50 1.13 14.37 -4.50
N ARG A 51 1.33 14.74 -5.77
CA ARG A 51 1.63 16.11 -6.14
C ARG A 51 0.43 16.95 -5.74
N LYS A 52 0.56 17.69 -4.64
CA LYS A 52 -0.46 18.64 -4.19
C LYS A 52 -0.59 19.71 -5.28
N ALA A 53 -1.67 19.68 -6.05
CA ALA A 53 -2.00 20.74 -6.99
C ALA A 53 -2.52 21.95 -6.20
N SER A 54 -2.17 23.16 -6.63
CA SER A 54 -2.73 24.38 -6.05
C SER A 54 -4.20 24.55 -6.48
N ILE A 55 -4.98 25.28 -5.67
CA ILE A 55 -6.39 25.54 -5.94
C ILE A 55 -6.61 26.30 -7.26
N ASP A 56 -5.59 27.00 -7.76
CA ASP A 56 -5.59 27.68 -9.06
C ASP A 56 -5.83 26.71 -10.23
N VAL A 57 -5.40 25.45 -10.10
CA VAL A 57 -5.67 24.41 -11.11
C VAL A 57 -7.16 24.15 -11.22
N LEU A 58 -7.88 24.12 -10.09
CA LEU A 58 -9.33 23.95 -10.08
C LEU A 58 -10.02 25.16 -10.73
N LYS A 59 -9.58 26.39 -10.40
CA LYS A 59 -10.12 27.60 -11.04
C LYS A 59 -9.91 27.59 -12.56
N ARG A 60 -8.70 27.26 -13.03
CA ARG A 60 -8.40 27.18 -14.47
C ARG A 60 -9.21 26.13 -15.22
N VAL A 61 -9.50 24.99 -14.60
CA VAL A 61 -10.25 23.91 -15.25
C VAL A 61 -11.75 24.21 -15.28
N PHE A 62 -12.31 24.76 -14.20
CA PHE A 62 -13.77 24.87 -14.03
C PHE A 62 -14.34 26.26 -14.28
N VAL A 63 -13.54 27.34 -14.17
CA VAL A 63 -14.02 28.73 -14.29
C VAL A 63 -13.55 29.36 -15.60
N ASP A 64 -12.25 29.28 -15.88
CA ASP A 64 -11.63 30.05 -16.98
C ASP A 64 -11.83 29.43 -18.38
N ARG A 65 -12.39 28.20 -18.49
CA ARG A 65 -12.70 27.53 -19.76
C ARG A 65 -14.12 27.78 -20.28
N ARG A 66 -14.81 28.80 -19.78
CA ARG A 66 -16.14 29.19 -20.24
C ARG A 66 -16.10 30.31 -21.26
#